data_AF-A0A1F4FJA3-F1
#
_entry.id   AF-A0A1F4FJA3-F1
#
_cell.length_a   1.000
_cell.length_b   1.000
_cell.length_c   1.000
_cell.angle_alpha   90.00
_cell.angle_beta   90.00
_cell.angle_gamma   90.00
#
_symmetry.space_group_name_H-M   'P 1'
#
loop_
_entity.id
_entity.type
_entity.pdbx_description
1 polymer ?
#
loop_
_entity_poly.entity_id
_entity_poly.type
_entity_poly.pdbx_seq_one_letter_code
_entity_poly.pdbx_strand_id
1 'polypeptide(L)'
;MSQRKIPRGPAPQRLPRERFRLAEEIRSIQQRAEEHDGRIVTLGPLVLFSTQTGDAWILDPADQLAARLASNGDPLPIHVAESDTNYSIGWQGHYRIDADAFIYQENDSQRLRSIVGYPIQLLLRMIAKVERQ
;
A
#
# COMPACT_ATOMS: atom_id res chain seq x y z
N MET A 1 -4.32 -4.36 -34.22
CA MET A 1 -3.51 -4.93 -33.13
C MET A 1 -4.24 -4.66 -31.83
N SER A 2 -4.93 -5.66 -31.29
CA SER A 2 -5.90 -5.49 -30.22
C SER A 2 -5.24 -5.60 -28.84
N GLN A 3 -5.14 -4.49 -28.10
CA GLN A 3 -4.84 -4.54 -26.68
C GLN A 3 -6.11 -4.92 -25.91
N ARG A 4 -6.14 -6.15 -25.40
CA ARG A 4 -7.15 -6.55 -24.39
C ARG A 4 -6.79 -5.88 -23.07
N LYS A 5 -7.50 -4.80 -22.73
CA LYS A 5 -7.57 -4.28 -21.35
C LYS A 5 -8.33 -5.31 -20.52
N ILE A 6 -7.63 -6.02 -19.65
CA ILE A 6 -8.26 -6.83 -18.59
C ILE A 6 -8.61 -5.85 -17.46
N PRO A 7 -9.87 -5.77 -17.00
CA PRO A 7 -10.17 -5.06 -15.77
C PRO A 7 -9.61 -5.90 -14.61
N ARG A 8 -8.55 -5.42 -13.95
CA ARG A 8 -7.97 -6.08 -12.78
C ARG A 8 -8.90 -5.89 -11.59
N GLY A 9 -9.76 -6.89 -11.35
CA GLY A 9 -10.52 -7.02 -10.11
C GLY A 9 -9.61 -7.34 -8.91
N PRO A 10 -10.15 -7.34 -7.68
CA PRO A 10 -9.38 -7.61 -6.46
C PRO A 10 -8.67 -8.96 -6.57
N ALA A 11 -7.34 -8.95 -6.52
CA ALA A 11 -6.54 -10.16 -6.58
C ALA A 11 -6.62 -10.88 -5.22
N PRO A 12 -7.07 -12.14 -5.17
CA PRO A 12 -7.08 -12.94 -3.95
C PRO A 12 -5.65 -13.38 -3.60
N GLN A 13 -5.12 -12.96 -2.45
CA GLN A 13 -3.78 -13.33 -1.98
C GLN A 13 -3.84 -14.30 -0.78
N ARG A 14 -3.15 -15.44 -0.90
CA ARG A 14 -3.09 -16.50 0.11
C ARG A 14 -1.96 -16.25 1.11
N LEU A 15 -2.28 -16.05 2.38
CA LEU A 15 -1.31 -16.05 3.47
C LEU A 15 -1.72 -17.00 4.60
N PRO A 16 -0.82 -17.90 5.07
CA PRO A 16 -1.09 -18.73 6.24
C PRO A 16 -1.07 -17.91 7.54
N ARG A 17 -2.12 -18.05 8.36
CA ARG A 17 -2.19 -17.69 9.80
C ARG A 17 -2.11 -16.21 10.22
N GLU A 18 -2.17 -15.24 9.31
CA GLU A 18 -2.22 -13.79 9.66
C GLU A 18 -3.63 -13.16 9.60
N ARG A 19 -4.68 -13.99 9.68
CA ARG A 19 -6.12 -13.66 9.56
C ARG A 19 -6.65 -12.49 10.41
N PHE A 20 -5.89 -12.03 11.41
CA PHE A 20 -6.34 -11.01 12.36
C PHE A 20 -5.53 -9.71 12.28
N ARG A 21 -4.46 -9.67 11.48
CA ARG A 21 -3.54 -8.52 11.51
C ARG A 21 -3.81 -7.47 10.45
N LEU A 22 -4.37 -7.77 9.27
CA LEU A 22 -4.42 -6.75 8.22
C LEU A 22 -5.31 -5.55 8.60
N ALA A 23 -6.57 -5.77 8.98
CA ALA A 23 -7.43 -4.69 9.45
C ALA A 23 -6.89 -3.96 10.70
N GLU A 24 -6.23 -4.67 11.62
CA GLU A 24 -5.62 -4.08 12.82
C GLU A 24 -4.39 -3.22 12.48
N GLU A 25 -3.50 -3.72 11.62
CA GLU A 25 -2.31 -3.01 11.16
C GLU A 25 -2.69 -1.81 10.29
N ILE A 26 -3.75 -1.90 9.47
CA ILE A 26 -4.29 -0.75 8.75
C ILE A 26 -4.74 0.33 9.73
N ARG A 27 -5.55 -0.02 10.74
CA ARG A 27 -5.97 0.95 11.77
C ARG A 27 -4.79 1.53 12.52
N SER A 28 -3.80 0.71 12.87
CA SER A 28 -2.59 1.17 13.54
C SER A 28 -1.81 2.16 12.68
N ILE A 29 -1.64 1.88 11.39
CA ILE A 29 -0.93 2.77 10.46
C ILE A 29 -1.71 4.05 10.16
N GLN A 30 -3.05 4.00 10.10
CA GLN A 30 -3.89 5.19 10.01
C GLN A 30 -3.70 6.10 11.23
N GLN A 31 -3.75 5.53 12.43
CA GLN A 31 -3.50 6.27 13.67
C GLN A 31 -2.10 6.91 13.68
N ARG A 32 -1.07 6.19 13.19
CA ARG A 32 0.28 6.76 13.05
C ARG A 32 0.31 7.95 12.10
N ALA A 33 -0.46 7.89 11.02
CA ALA A 33 -0.58 8.99 10.07
C ALA A 33 -1.26 10.22 10.71
N GLU A 34 -2.34 10.02 11.47
CA GLU A 34 -3.00 11.08 12.26
C GLU A 34 -2.00 11.76 13.21
N GLU A 35 -1.19 10.96 13.91
CA GLU A 35 -0.14 11.42 14.83
C GLU A 35 1.06 12.06 14.10
N HIS A 36 1.09 12.09 12.75
CA HIS A 36 2.23 12.50 11.93
C HIS A 36 3.52 11.73 12.28
N ASP A 37 3.35 10.49 12.73
CA ASP A 37 4.43 9.58 13.12
C ASP A 37 4.81 8.69 11.93
N GLY A 38 6.06 8.78 11.51
CA GLY A 38 6.59 7.99 10.40
C GLY A 38 6.87 6.55 10.82
N ARG A 39 6.14 5.59 10.23
CA ARG A 39 6.23 4.16 10.56
C ARG A 39 6.31 3.34 9.28
N ILE A 40 7.13 2.29 9.25
CA ILE A 40 7.08 1.27 8.19
C ILE A 40 6.99 -0.12 8.85
N VAL A 41 6.02 -0.92 8.43
CA VAL A 41 5.81 -2.30 8.87
C VAL A 41 5.60 -3.21 7.67
N THR A 42 5.84 -4.51 7.87
CA THR A 42 5.60 -5.55 6.86
C THR A 42 4.61 -6.56 7.41
N LEU A 43 3.64 -6.96 6.60
CA LEU A 43 2.66 -7.99 6.93
C LEU A 43 2.63 -9.01 5.78
N GLY A 44 3.28 -10.15 5.99
CA GLY A 44 3.61 -11.08 4.91
C GLY A 44 4.31 -10.36 3.74
N PRO A 45 3.77 -10.41 2.51
CA PRO A 45 4.33 -9.76 1.32
C PRO A 45 3.99 -8.27 1.25
N LEU A 46 3.11 -7.76 2.12
CA LEU A 46 2.65 -6.38 2.08
C LEU A 46 3.58 -5.47 2.87
N VAL A 47 3.69 -4.23 2.41
CA VAL A 47 4.38 -3.15 3.12
C VAL A 47 3.35 -2.07 3.47
N LEU A 48 3.21 -1.74 4.74
CA LEU A 48 2.39 -0.62 5.19
C LEU A 48 3.28 0.46 5.77
N PHE A 49 2.97 1.72 5.48
CA PHE A 49 3.72 2.82 6.06
C PHE A 49 2.88 4.08 6.27
N SER A 50 3.27 4.86 7.27
CA SER A 50 2.86 6.24 7.51
C SER A 50 4.08 7.16 7.41
N THR A 51 3.84 8.45 7.25
CA THR A 51 4.88 9.46 7.02
C THR A 51 4.67 10.66 7.93
N GLN A 52 5.72 11.48 8.11
CA GLN A 52 5.62 12.71 8.90
C GLN A 52 4.74 13.78 8.24
N THR A 53 4.41 13.64 6.94
CA THR A 53 3.42 14.48 6.26
C THR A 53 1.98 14.03 6.55
N GLY A 54 1.79 12.98 7.36
CA GLY A 54 0.48 12.42 7.68
C GLY A 54 -0.13 11.55 6.57
N ASP A 55 0.63 11.23 5.52
CA ASP A 55 0.18 10.28 4.51
C ASP A 55 0.46 8.85 4.96
N ALA A 56 -0.44 7.93 4.63
CA ALA A 56 -0.23 6.50 4.83
C ALA A 56 -0.70 5.66 3.65
N TRP A 57 -0.04 4.51 3.49
CA TRP A 57 -0.19 3.63 2.34
C TRP A 57 -0.04 2.16 2.72
N ILE A 58 -0.69 1.32 1.94
CA ILE A 58 -0.42 -0.11 1.83
C ILE A 58 0.06 -0.41 0.42
N LEU A 59 1.11 -1.21 0.33
CA LEU A 59 1.75 -1.61 -0.91
C LEU A 59 1.75 -3.13 -1.04
N ASP A 60 1.56 -3.58 -2.27
CA ASP A 60 1.95 -4.90 -2.72
C ASP A 60 3.13 -4.74 -3.69
N PRO A 61 4.37 -5.07 -3.27
CA PRO A 61 5.53 -4.94 -4.12
C PRO A 61 5.57 -5.90 -5.31
N ALA A 62 4.97 -7.09 -5.20
CA ALA A 62 5.02 -8.08 -6.26
C ALA A 62 4.31 -7.59 -7.53
N ASP A 63 3.16 -6.93 -7.35
CA ASP A 63 2.35 -6.39 -8.44
C ASP A 63 2.48 -4.86 -8.60
N GLN A 64 3.34 -4.22 -7.80
CA GLN A 64 3.51 -2.76 -7.74
C GLN A 64 2.19 -2.01 -7.53
N LEU A 65 1.34 -2.53 -6.64
CA LEU A 65 0.04 -1.95 -6.31
C LEU A 65 0.12 -1.11 -5.05
N ALA A 66 -0.67 -0.05 -5.02
CA ALA A 66 -0.78 0.84 -3.86
C ALA A 66 -2.23 1.20 -3.59
N ALA A 67 -2.57 1.31 -2.32
CA ALA A 67 -3.79 1.96 -1.86
C ALA A 67 -3.44 2.92 -0.72
N ARG A 68 -4.10 4.07 -0.72
CA ARG A 68 -3.89 5.11 0.28
C ARG A 68 -4.76 4.81 1.49
N LEU A 69 -4.14 4.83 2.67
CA LEU A 69 -4.77 4.59 3.96
C LEU A 69 -5.08 5.90 4.71
N ALA A 70 -4.28 6.94 4.51
CA ALA A 70 -4.51 8.27 5.06
C ALA A 70 -3.91 9.34 4.15
N SER A 71 -4.42 10.56 4.25
CA SER A 71 -3.90 11.73 3.53
C SER A 71 -3.79 12.90 4.49
N ASN A 72 -2.59 13.47 4.67
CA ASN A 72 -2.37 14.63 5.54
C ASN A 72 -2.97 14.48 6.96
N GLY A 73 -2.83 13.29 7.54
CA GLY A 73 -3.35 12.96 8.86
C GLY A 73 -4.81 12.51 8.87
N ASP A 74 -5.55 12.62 7.76
CA ASP A 74 -6.94 12.18 7.69
C ASP A 74 -7.02 10.71 7.21
N PRO A 75 -7.56 9.78 8.01
CA PRO A 75 -7.76 8.39 7.59
C PRO A 75 -8.73 8.29 6.42
N LEU A 76 -8.41 7.43 5.48
CA LEU A 76 -9.23 7.15 4.31
C LEU A 76 -9.85 5.75 4.40
N PRO A 77 -11.13 5.59 4.03
CA PRO A 77 -11.73 4.27 3.95
C PRO A 77 -11.05 3.44 2.85
N ILE A 78 -10.78 2.18 3.14
CA ILE A 78 -10.24 1.20 2.19
C ILE A 78 -11.11 -0.05 2.19
N HIS A 79 -11.37 -0.58 1.00
CA HIS A 79 -12.08 -1.84 0.85
C HIS A 79 -11.10 -2.98 1.12
N VAL A 80 -11.31 -3.68 2.23
CA VAL A 80 -10.59 -4.91 2.54
C VAL A 80 -11.62 -5.98 2.84
N ALA A 81 -11.56 -7.08 2.08
CA ALA A 81 -12.35 -8.27 2.35
C ALA A 81 -11.40 -9.36 2.84
N GLU A 82 -11.61 -9.85 4.05
CA GLU A 82 -10.85 -10.94 4.66
C GLU A 82 -11.72 -12.20 4.73
N SER A 83 -11.08 -13.34 4.53
CA SER A 83 -11.68 -14.67 4.66
C SER A 83 -10.72 -15.59 5.40
N ASP A 84 -11.12 -16.84 5.59
CA ASP A 84 -10.39 -17.80 6.38
C ASP A 84 -8.95 -18.10 5.94
N THR A 85 -8.65 -17.87 4.67
CA THR A 85 -7.37 -18.24 4.05
C THR A 85 -6.84 -17.18 3.09
N ASN A 86 -7.53 -16.06 2.99
CA ASN A 86 -7.38 -15.14 1.87
C ASN A 86 -7.82 -13.74 2.26
N TYR A 87 -7.21 -12.74 1.65
CA TYR A 87 -7.72 -11.37 1.70
C TYR A 87 -7.79 -10.78 0.29
N SER A 88 -8.48 -9.66 0.19
CA SER A 88 -8.63 -8.87 -1.02
C SER A 88 -8.61 -7.40 -0.65
N ILE A 89 -7.71 -6.65 -1.27
CA ILE A 89 -7.59 -5.20 -1.10
C ILE A 89 -8.12 -4.53 -2.36
N GLY A 90 -8.96 -3.51 -2.20
CA GLY A 90 -9.39 -2.62 -3.26
C GLY A 90 -8.26 -1.68 -3.68
N TRP A 91 -7.29 -2.20 -4.44
CA TRP A 91 -6.15 -1.44 -4.93
C TRP A 91 -6.58 -0.25 -5.78
N GLN A 92 -6.14 0.95 -5.39
CA GLN A 92 -6.57 2.20 -6.02
C GLN A 92 -5.66 2.61 -7.18
N GLY A 93 -4.45 2.06 -7.24
CA GLY A 93 -3.49 2.44 -8.27
C GLY A 93 -2.21 1.62 -8.24
N HIS A 94 -1.28 2.05 -9.10
CA HIS A 94 0.08 1.53 -9.17
C HIS A 94 1.06 2.53 -8.56
N TYR A 95 2.18 2.03 -8.05
CA TYR A 95 3.28 2.88 -7.63
C TYR A 95 4.58 2.51 -8.34
N ARG A 96 5.48 3.48 -8.43
CA ARG A 96 6.90 3.26 -8.73
C ARG A 96 7.72 4.19 -7.85
N ILE A 97 8.93 3.79 -7.54
CA ILE A 97 9.90 4.64 -6.88
C ILE A 97 10.89 5.11 -7.94
N ASP A 98 11.06 6.41 -8.05
CA ASP A 98 11.97 7.05 -9.02
C ASP A 98 12.86 8.02 -8.25
N ALA A 99 14.15 7.70 -8.18
CA ALA A 99 15.12 8.38 -7.33
C ALA A 99 14.64 8.54 -5.87
N ASP A 100 14.25 9.76 -5.47
CA ASP A 100 13.77 10.14 -4.14
C ASP A 100 12.25 10.40 -4.10
N ALA A 101 11.54 10.09 -5.18
CA ALA A 101 10.11 10.30 -5.30
C ALA A 101 9.32 8.98 -5.26
N PHE A 102 8.22 8.99 -4.51
CA PHE A 102 7.17 8.00 -4.62
C PHE A 102 6.17 8.48 -5.68
N ILE A 103 6.13 7.77 -6.81
CA ILE A 103 5.22 8.06 -7.91
C ILE A 103 4.00 7.15 -7.78
N TYR A 104 2.81 7.74 -7.73
CA TYR A 104 1.53 7.01 -7.68
C TYR A 104 0.66 7.35 -8.88
N GLN A 105 0.10 6.33 -9.52
CA GLN A 105 -0.85 6.46 -10.62
C GLN A 105 -2.18 5.83 -10.24
N GLU A 106 -3.24 6.64 -10.17
CA GLU A 106 -4.58 6.19 -9.84
C GLU A 106 -5.23 5.46 -11.04
N ASN A 107 -5.95 4.36 -10.77
CA ASN A 107 -6.53 3.50 -11.80
C ASN A 107 -7.60 4.20 -12.64
N ASP A 108 -8.55 4.86 -11.99
CA ASP A 108 -9.75 5.40 -12.65
C ASP A 108 -9.45 6.68 -13.43
N SER A 109 -8.71 7.60 -12.81
CA SER A 109 -8.44 8.92 -13.36
C SER A 109 -7.17 8.98 -14.20
N GLN A 110 -6.32 7.95 -14.13
CA GLN A 110 -4.94 7.97 -14.63
C GLN A 110 -4.10 9.13 -14.07
N ARG A 111 -4.54 9.74 -12.96
CA ARG A 111 -3.84 10.87 -12.34
C ARG A 111 -2.52 10.40 -11.76
N LEU A 112 -1.45 11.02 -12.22
CA LEU A 112 -0.11 10.81 -11.69
C LEU A 112 0.18 11.79 -10.55
N ARG A 113 0.75 11.29 -9.46
CA ARG A 113 1.23 12.08 -8.33
C ARG A 113 2.69 11.73 -8.08
N SER A 114 3.55 12.74 -8.07
CA SER A 114 4.93 12.62 -7.61
C SER A 114 5.01 13.17 -6.20
N ILE A 115 5.42 12.33 -5.24
CA ILE A 115 5.46 12.68 -3.82
C ILE A 115 6.89 12.57 -3.33
N VAL A 116 7.41 13.68 -2.81
CA VAL A 116 8.78 13.80 -2.28
C VAL A 116 8.71 13.95 -0.77
N GLY A 117 9.77 13.56 -0.06
CA GLY A 117 9.86 13.67 1.40
C GLY A 117 9.44 12.41 2.16
N TYR A 118 9.02 11.36 1.44
CA TYR A 118 8.81 10.04 2.04
C TYR A 118 10.15 9.37 2.36
N PRO A 119 10.20 8.45 3.34
CA PRO A 119 11.41 7.73 3.73
C PRO A 119 11.81 6.65 2.69
N ILE A 120 12.07 7.05 1.44
CA ILE A 120 12.27 6.16 0.28
C ILE A 120 13.37 5.12 0.51
N GLN A 121 14.49 5.50 1.12
CA GLN A 121 15.60 4.56 1.37
C GLN A 121 15.20 3.42 2.31
N LEU A 122 14.42 3.73 3.36
CA LEU A 122 13.91 2.71 4.27
C LEU A 122 12.83 1.89 3.60
N LEU A 123 11.93 2.53 2.84
CA LEU A 123 10.87 1.86 2.10
C LEU A 123 11.44 0.84 1.10
N LEU A 124 12.43 1.21 0.29
CA LEU A 124 13.12 0.31 -0.65
C LEU A 124 13.78 -0.87 0.06
N ARG A 125 14.38 -0.64 1.24
CA ARG A 125 14.97 -1.71 2.05
C ARG A 125 13.92 -2.73 2.50
N MET A 126 12.75 -2.25 2.91
CA MET A 126 11.65 -3.10 3.37
C MET A 126 10.99 -3.85 2.21
N ILE A 127 10.80 -3.20 1.06
CA ILE A 127 10.34 -3.83 -0.18
C ILE A 127 11.29 -4.98 -0.57
N ALA A 128 12.59 -4.70 -0.66
CA ALA A 128 13.56 -5.73 -1.00
C ALA A 128 13.61 -6.88 0.02
N LYS A 129 13.24 -6.62 1.29
CA LYS A 129 13.16 -7.65 2.33
C LYS A 129 11.96 -8.57 2.14
N VAL A 130 10.80 -8.06 1.71
CA VAL A 130 9.60 -8.89 1.50
C VAL A 130 9.68 -9.67 0.18
N GLU A 131 10.29 -9.12 -0.87
CA GLU A 131 10.48 -9.81 -2.15
C GLU A 131 11.43 -11.02 -2.08
N ARG A 132 12.27 -11.11 -1.04
CA ARG A 132 13.20 -12.23 -0.82
C ARG A 132 12.62 -13.39 0.01
N GLN A 133 11.41 -13.26 0.53
CA GLN A 133 10.74 -14.27 1.37
C GLN A 133 9.92 -15.22 0.51
#